data_AF-A0A845AEB9-F1
#
_entry.id   AF-A0A845AEB9-F1
#
_cell.length_a   1.000
_cell.length_b   1.000
_cell.length_c   1.000
_cell.angle_alpha   90.00
_cell.angle_beta   90.00
_cell.angle_gamma   90.00
#
_symmetry.space_group_name_H-M   'P 1'
#
loop_
_entity.id
_entity.type
_entity.pdbx_description
1 polymer ?
#
loop_
_entity_poly.entity_id
_entity_poly.type
_entity_poly.pdbx_seq_one_letter_code
_entity_poly.pdbx_strand_id
1 'polypeptide(L)' 'MALQALAWILADEPRAQRFLALTGLTPDSLRDGLSDKSVQAAVLDFLCAHEPDLVAAAEAIGIEPVEIATARERLDR' A
#
# COMPACT_ATOMS: atom_id res chain seq x y z
N MET A 1 4.40 -7.08 5.49
CA MET A 1 3.35 -6.97 4.45
C MET A 1 3.15 -5.53 3.96
N ALA A 2 2.62 -4.59 4.76
CA ALA A 2 2.38 -3.21 4.28
C ALA A 2 3.65 -2.52 3.72
N LEU A 3 4.80 -2.71 4.36
CA LEU A 3 6.08 -2.20 3.86
C LEU A 3 6.54 -2.86 2.55
N GLN A 4 6.24 -4.15 2.35
CA GLN A 4 6.54 -4.86 1.10
C GLN A 4 5.62 -4.40 -0.04
N ALA A 5 4.34 -4.19 0.27
CA ALA A 5 3.37 -3.57 -0.63
C ALA A 5 3.80 -2.16 -1.03
N LEU A 6 4.26 -1.36 -0.07
CA LEU A 6 4.81 -0.03 -0.35
C LEU A 6 6.03 -0.10 -1.27
N ALA A 7 6.97 -1.03 -1.02
CA ALA A 7 8.11 -1.20 -1.91
C ALA A 7 7.69 -1.58 -3.34
N TRP A 8 6.66 -2.41 -3.52
CA TRP A 8 6.12 -2.77 -4.82
C TRP A 8 5.44 -1.59 -5.55
N ILE A 9 4.71 -0.74 -4.81
CA ILE A 9 4.12 0.49 -5.34
C ILE A 9 5.23 1.43 -5.80
N LEU A 10 6.26 1.64 -4.97
CA LEU A 10 7.36 2.56 -5.25
C LEU A 10 8.34 2.04 -6.32
N ALA A 11 8.29 0.75 -6.66
CA ALA A 11 9.11 0.17 -7.73
C ALA A 11 8.64 0.59 -9.14
N ASP A 12 7.43 1.15 -9.27
CA ASP A 12 6.88 1.65 -10.53
C ASP A 12 6.52 3.13 -10.38
N GLU A 13 7.11 3.97 -11.22
CA GLU A 13 6.97 5.43 -11.13
C GLU A 13 5.51 5.90 -11.32
N PRO A 14 4.74 5.38 -12.31
CA PRO A 14 3.30 5.66 -12.41
C PRO A 14 2.50 5.30 -11.15
N ARG A 15 2.72 4.11 -10.56
CA ARG A 15 2.05 3.71 -9.31
C ARG A 15 2.43 4.61 -8.14
N ALA A 16 3.72 4.92 -8.00
CA ALA A 16 4.23 5.81 -6.96
C ALA A 16 3.60 7.21 -7.05
N GLN A 17 3.55 7.79 -8.25
CA GLN A 17 2.92 9.09 -8.48
C GLN A 17 1.43 9.06 -8.13
N ARG A 18 0.70 8.02 -8.56
CA ARG A 18 -0.73 7.86 -8.23
C ARG A 18 -0.95 7.74 -6.73
N PHE A 19 -0.12 6.96 -6.04
CA PHE A 19 -0.20 6.77 -4.60
C PHE A 19 0.01 8.08 -3.84
N LEU A 20 1.06 8.85 -4.15
CA LEU A 20 1.31 10.14 -3.51
C LEU A 20 0.20 11.15 -3.80
N ALA A 21 -0.33 11.17 -5.04
CA ALA A 21 -1.42 12.07 -5.41
C ALA A 21 -2.73 11.75 -4.66
N LEU A 22 -3.06 10.47 -4.46
CA LEU A 22 -4.28 10.05 -3.77
C LEU A 22 -4.19 10.18 -2.25
N THR A 23 -3.01 9.95 -1.68
CA THR A 23 -2.81 10.00 -0.22
C THR A 23 -2.42 11.38 0.29
N GLY A 24 -1.97 12.27 -0.60
CA GLY A 24 -1.41 13.57 -0.22
C GLY A 24 -0.06 13.48 0.48
N LEU A 25 0.54 12.29 0.57
CA LEU A 25 1.85 12.10 1.18
C LEU A 25 2.95 12.68 0.29
N THR A 26 4.00 13.17 0.94
CA THR A 26 5.26 13.51 0.27
C THR A 26 6.28 12.39 0.49
N PRO A 27 7.33 12.28 -0.35
CA PRO A 27 8.40 11.30 -0.12
C PRO A 27 9.07 11.44 1.24
N ASP A 28 9.11 12.65 1.80
CA ASP A 28 9.70 12.91 3.12
C ASP A 28 8.80 12.42 4.25
N SER A 29 7.52 12.83 4.24
CA SER A 29 6.51 12.37 5.21
C SER A 29 6.28 10.86 5.15
N LEU A 30 6.42 10.27 3.96
CA LEU A 30 6.34 8.82 3.77
C LEU A 30 7.49 8.09 4.46
N ARG A 31 8.73 8.62 4.37
CA ARG A 31 9.90 8.03 5.03
C ARG A 31 9.82 8.14 6.54
N ASP A 32 9.36 9.29 7.04
CA ASP A 32 9.16 9.51 8.48
C ASP A 32 8.03 8.60 9.02
N GLY A 33 6.96 8.45 8.25
CA GLY A 33 5.78 7.66 8.61
C GLY A 33 5.83 6.17 8.27
N LEU A 34 6.96 5.57 7.89
CA LEU A 34 7.02 4.14 7.50
C LEU A 34 6.51 3.19 8.60
N SER A 35 6.68 3.58 9.86
CA SER A 35 6.20 2.82 11.02
C SER A 35 4.80 3.26 11.49
N ASP A 36 4.25 4.31 10.90
CA ASP A 36 2.95 4.85 11.28
C ASP A 36 1.81 4.00 10.74
N LYS A 37 0.83 3.71 11.60
CA LYS A 37 -0.34 2.91 11.20
C LYS A 37 -1.14 3.58 10.09
N SER A 38 -1.18 4.91 10.05
CA SER A 38 -1.94 5.68 9.05
C SER A 38 -1.33 5.52 7.66
N VAL A 39 0.00 5.53 7.56
CA VAL A 39 0.72 5.28 6.30
C VAL A 39 0.52 3.84 5.84
N GLN A 40 0.61 2.88 6.77
CA GLN A 40 0.36 1.47 6.44
C GLN A 40 -1.09 1.24 5.97
N ALA A 41 -2.06 1.88 6.60
CA ALA A 41 -3.47 1.84 6.18
C ALA A 41 -3.63 2.45 4.78
N ALA A 42 -3.03 3.61 4.50
CA ALA A 42 -3.10 4.27 3.20
C ALA A 42 -2.54 3.40 2.05
N VAL A 43 -1.46 2.65 2.30
CA VAL A 43 -0.89 1.69 1.34
C VAL A 43 -1.87 0.58 1.01
N LEU A 44 -2.51 0.01 2.03
CA LEU A 44 -3.46 -1.09 1.83
C LEU A 44 -4.77 -0.58 1.21
N ASP A 45 -5.26 0.60 1.60
CA ASP A 45 -6.42 1.26 0.97
C ASP A 45 -6.16 1.51 -0.53
N PHE A 46 -4.97 1.99 -0.89
CA PHE A 46 -4.59 2.21 -2.29
C PHE A 46 -4.66 0.93 -3.12
N LEU A 47 -4.20 -0.20 -2.58
CA LEU A 47 -4.28 -1.49 -3.26
C LEU A 47 -5.73 -1.99 -3.32
N CYS A 48 -6.46 -1.94 -2.21
CA CYS A 48 -7.86 -2.37 -2.16
C CYS A 48 -8.78 -1.52 -3.07
N ALA A 49 -8.42 -0.28 -3.35
CA ALA A 49 -9.15 0.60 -4.27
C ALA A 49 -8.99 0.22 -5.76
N HIS A 50 -8.03 -0.65 -6.11
CA HIS A 50 -7.79 -1.07 -7.48
C HIS A 50 -7.46 -2.57 -7.56
N GLU A 51 -8.47 -3.38 -7.89
CA GLU A 51 -8.34 -4.86 -7.95
C GLU A 51 -7.13 -5.37 -8.76
N PRO A 52 -6.77 -4.81 -9.94
CA PRO A 52 -5.57 -5.26 -10.66
C PRO A 52 -4.27 -5.05 -9.87
N ASP A 53 -4.15 -3.93 -9.17
CA ASP A 53 -2.97 -3.63 -8.35
C ASP A 53 -2.96 -4.51 -7.10
N LEU A 54 -4.13 -4.78 -6.51
CA LEU A 54 -4.27 -5.69 -5.37
C LEU A 54 -3.76 -7.09 -5.72
N VAL A 55 -4.24 -7.66 -6.82
CA VAL A 55 -3.86 -9.00 -7.28
C VAL A 55 -2.36 -9.04 -7.62
N ALA A 56 -1.87 -8.07 -8.39
CA ALA A 56 -0.46 -8.03 -8.79
C ALA A 56 0.49 -7.82 -7.60
N ALA A 57 0.12 -7.00 -6.61
CA ALA A 57 0.89 -6.84 -5.38
C ALA A 57 0.88 -8.11 -4.53
N ALA A 58 -0.28 -8.77 -4.41
CA ALA A 58 -0.40 -10.03 -3.68
C ALA A 58 0.47 -11.14 -4.30
N GLU A 59 0.44 -11.28 -5.63
CA GLU A 59 1.31 -12.19 -6.37
C GLU A 59 2.79 -11.87 -6.14
N ALA A 60 3.18 -10.59 -6.22
CA ALA A 60 4.58 -10.19 -6.03
C ALA A 60 5.09 -10.41 -4.60
N ILE A 61 4.20 -10.36 -3.60
CA ILE A 61 4.52 -10.58 -2.18
C ILE A 61 4.40 -12.08 -1.81
N GLY A 62 3.74 -12.89 -2.64
CA GLY A 62 3.54 -14.32 -2.43
C GLY A 62 2.42 -14.63 -1.43
N ILE A 63 1.36 -13.83 -1.43
CA ILE A 63 0.18 -13.99 -0.56
C ILE A 63 -1.11 -13.95 -1.38
N GLU A 64 -2.23 -14.34 -0.77
CA GLU A 64 -3.53 -14.18 -1.40
C GLU A 64 -4.03 -12.72 -1.31
N PRO A 65 -4.73 -12.20 -2.33
CA PRO A 65 -5.30 -10.84 -2.31
C PRO A 65 -6.17 -10.56 -1.07
N VAL A 66 -6.90 -11.57 -0.61
CA VAL A 66 -7.75 -11.50 0.59
C VAL A 66 -6.96 -11.21 1.88
N GLU A 67 -5.69 -11.62 1.94
CA GLU A 67 -4.83 -11.36 3.10
C GLU A 67 -4.49 -9.86 3.21
N ILE A 68 -4.34 -9.17 2.07
CA ILE A 68 -4.12 -7.72 2.02
C ILE A 68 -5.37 -6.98 2.51
N ALA A 69 -6.55 -7.38 2.03
CA ALA A 69 -7.82 -6.80 2.46
C ALA A 69 -8.07 -7.04 3.96
N THR A 70 -7.84 -8.27 4.44
CA THR A 70 -7.99 -8.62 5.86
C THR A 70 -7.04 -7.82 6.74
N ALA A 71 -5.80 -7.58 6.30
CA ALA A 71 -4.86 -6.75 7.04
C ALA A 71 -5.32 -5.29 7.12
N ARG A 72 -5.97 -4.77 6.07
CA ARG A 72 -6.55 -3.42 6.10
C ARG A 72 -7.66 -3.32 7.13
N GLU A 73 -8.55 -4.30 7.18
CA GLU A 73 -9.62 -4.37 8.18
C GLU A 73 -9.07 -4.47 9.62
N ARG A 74 -7.97 -5.22 9.82
CA ARG A 74 -7.29 -5.32 11.12
C ARG A 74 -6.64 -4.01 11.58
N LEU A 75 -6.23 -3.14 10.65
CA LEU A 75 -5.65 -1.83 10.95
C LEU A 75 -6.69 -0.79 11.38
N ASP A 76 -7.96 -1.00 11.00
CA ASP A 76 -9.09 -0.13 11.34
C ASP A 76 -9.64 -0.37 12.75
N ARG A 77 -9.38 -1.56 13.33
CA ARG A 77 -9.76 -1.97 14.69
C ARG A 77 -8.70 -1.64 15.73
#